data_AF-A0A1Y2LIQ3-F1
#
_entry.id   AF-A0A1Y2LIQ3-F1
#
_cell.length_a   1.000
_cell.length_b   1.000
_cell.length_c   1.000
_cell.angle_alpha   90.00
_cell.angle_beta   90.00
_cell.angle_gamma   90.00
#
_symmetry.space_group_name_H-M   'P 1'
#
loop_
_entity.id
_entity.type
_entity.pdbx_description
1 polymer ?
#
loop_
_entity_poly.entity_id
_entity_poly.type
_entity_poly.pdbx_seq_one_letter_code
_entity_poly.pdbx_strand_id
1 'polypeptide(L)'
;MMQILFVLGALCAAAFAAPVTHSLEHRTETDSSWCPAAGSKSSCDKTTDKIIGFYVGPQLETVLTDACAAMMPACAYPDRLANGTMCVQVMDWPLDEPKCSTQSANVETLEGNKISGWDVKFSVTPAAHAKSSQELFWTAQDCYGYFAYMLQNMEPEGCHTQKGFGIGDITVGGDNRLAGTVFKVEIVAEGTD
;
A
#
# COMPACT_ATOMS: atom_id res chain seq x y z
N MET A 1 -53.46 -44.36 -34.60
CA MET A 1 -52.14 -44.48 -35.27
C MET A 1 -51.35 -43.28 -34.78
N MET A 2 -50.34 -43.35 -33.90
CA MET A 2 -49.27 -44.32 -33.67
C MET A 2 -48.91 -44.28 -32.17
N GLN A 3 -48.56 -45.43 -31.59
CA GLN A 3 -47.90 -45.56 -30.29
C GLN A 3 -46.45 -45.04 -30.36
N ILE A 4 -45.85 -44.68 -29.22
CA ILE A 4 -44.60 -45.26 -28.70
C ILE A 4 -44.36 -44.72 -27.27
N LEU A 5 -44.33 -45.65 -26.30
CA LEU A 5 -43.74 -45.49 -24.97
C LEU A 5 -42.22 -45.49 -25.08
N PHE A 6 -41.52 -44.72 -24.25
CA PHE A 6 -40.33 -45.21 -23.53
C PHE A 6 -40.20 -44.52 -22.16
N VAL A 7 -39.99 -45.36 -21.15
CA VAL A 7 -39.74 -45.05 -19.73
C VAL A 7 -38.23 -45.19 -19.46
N LEU A 8 -37.80 -44.68 -18.29
CA LEU A 8 -36.49 -44.76 -17.63
C LEU A 8 -35.50 -43.66 -18.05
N GLY A 9 -34.79 -42.98 -17.16
CA GLY A 9 -34.59 -43.17 -15.73
C GLY A 9 -33.22 -42.59 -15.34
N ALA A 10 -33.08 -42.32 -14.04
CA ALA A 10 -31.84 -42.05 -13.29
C ALA A 10 -31.19 -40.65 -13.39
N LEU A 11 -31.12 -40.05 -12.20
CA LEU A 11 -30.33 -38.89 -11.79
C LEU A 11 -28.85 -39.07 -12.15
N CYS A 12 -28.22 -37.98 -12.56
CA CYS A 12 -26.83 -37.69 -12.18
C CYS A 12 -26.77 -36.23 -11.73
N ALA A 13 -26.95 -36.00 -10.43
CA ALA A 13 -26.46 -34.80 -9.78
C ALA A 13 -24.93 -34.90 -9.75
N ALA A 14 -24.27 -34.38 -10.78
CA ALA A 14 -22.85 -34.11 -10.70
C ALA A 14 -22.66 -32.85 -9.87
N ALA A 15 -22.61 -33.03 -8.54
CA ALA A 15 -22.03 -32.05 -7.64
C ALA A 15 -20.53 -32.00 -7.96
N PHE A 16 -20.15 -31.23 -8.96
CA PHE A 16 -18.80 -30.71 -9.02
C PHE A 16 -18.71 -29.70 -7.87
N ALA A 17 -18.30 -30.20 -6.70
CA ALA A 17 -17.46 -29.42 -5.82
C ALA A 17 -16.17 -29.17 -6.61
N ALA A 18 -16.23 -28.19 -7.53
CA ALA A 18 -15.04 -27.57 -8.02
C ALA A 18 -14.30 -27.11 -6.76
N PRO A 19 -13.03 -27.50 -6.54
CA PRO A 19 -12.24 -26.73 -5.60
C PRO A 19 -12.41 -25.29 -6.08
N VAL A 20 -12.88 -24.42 -5.20
CA VAL A 20 -12.71 -23.00 -5.40
C VAL A 20 -11.21 -22.79 -5.26
N THR A 21 -10.46 -23.19 -6.29
CA THR A 21 -9.27 -22.48 -6.69
C THR A 21 -9.80 -21.08 -6.98
N HIS A 22 -9.83 -20.25 -5.95
CA HIS A 22 -9.46 -18.86 -6.13
C HIS A 22 -8.10 -18.95 -6.79
N SER A 23 -8.10 -19.01 -8.12
CA SER A 23 -7.07 -18.40 -8.89
C SER A 23 -6.97 -17.01 -8.29
N LEU A 24 -5.96 -16.79 -7.45
CA LEU A 24 -5.35 -15.49 -7.29
C LEU A 24 -4.79 -15.18 -8.68
N GLU A 25 -5.68 -14.93 -9.62
CA GLU A 25 -5.40 -14.15 -10.81
C GLU A 25 -4.87 -12.85 -10.25
N HIS A 26 -3.55 -12.72 -10.31
CA HIS A 26 -2.88 -11.47 -10.58
C HIS A 26 -3.63 -10.27 -10.02
N ARG A 27 -3.60 -10.09 -8.69
CA ARG A 27 -3.88 -8.77 -8.10
C ARG A 27 -2.68 -7.84 -8.36
N THR A 28 -2.35 -7.65 -9.63
CA THR A 28 -2.23 -6.29 -10.17
C THR A 28 -3.66 -5.75 -10.33
N GLU A 29 -4.40 -5.72 -9.22
CA GLU A 29 -5.62 -4.95 -9.14
C GLU A 29 -5.09 -3.53 -8.92
N THR A 30 -4.88 -2.81 -10.03
CA THR A 30 -5.21 -1.39 -10.08
C THR A 30 -6.70 -1.27 -9.73
N ASP A 31 -7.05 -1.60 -8.49
CA ASP A 31 -8.39 -1.48 -7.95
C ASP A 31 -8.56 0.01 -7.68
N SER A 32 -9.15 0.67 -8.67
CA SER A 32 -9.46 2.09 -8.73
C SER A 32 -10.49 2.54 -7.67
N SER A 33 -10.62 1.79 -6.57
CA SER A 33 -11.59 2.01 -5.49
C SER A 33 -10.96 2.54 -4.21
N TRP A 34 -9.65 2.36 -4.01
CA TRP A 34 -8.98 2.95 -2.85
C TRP A 34 -8.82 4.46 -3.04
N CYS A 35 -9.37 5.22 -2.09
CA CYS A 35 -9.24 6.66 -2.01
C CYS A 35 -8.85 7.04 -0.57
N PRO A 36 -8.07 8.12 -0.38
CA PRO A 36 -7.79 8.58 0.97
C PRO A 36 -9.10 8.97 1.66
N ALA A 37 -9.17 8.73 2.97
CA ALA A 37 -10.34 9.12 3.74
C ALA A 37 -10.63 10.62 3.63
N ALA A 38 -11.91 10.96 3.64
CA ALA A 38 -12.37 12.33 3.49
C ALA A 38 -11.72 13.25 4.55
N GLY A 39 -11.24 14.41 4.10
CA GLY A 39 -10.58 15.37 4.99
C GLY A 39 -9.12 15.03 5.34
N SER A 40 -8.53 13.99 4.74
CA SER A 40 -7.08 13.78 4.78
C SER A 40 -6.36 14.98 4.16
N LYS A 41 -5.22 15.37 4.72
CA LYS A 41 -4.47 16.56 4.30
C LYS A 41 -3.00 16.23 4.11
N SER A 42 -2.49 16.59 2.93
CA SER A 42 -1.08 16.52 2.61
C SER A 42 -0.37 17.84 2.96
N SER A 43 0.88 17.74 3.39
CA SER A 43 1.78 18.85 3.66
C SER A 43 3.14 18.50 3.05
N CYS A 44 3.53 19.24 2.01
CA CYS A 44 4.78 19.00 1.30
C CYS A 44 5.90 19.88 1.84
N ASP A 45 7.08 19.29 1.99
CA ASP A 45 8.29 20.02 2.38
C ASP A 45 8.80 20.84 1.19
N LYS A 46 8.72 22.16 1.31
CA LYS A 46 9.19 23.13 0.31
C LYS A 46 10.60 23.62 0.58
N THR A 47 11.24 23.16 1.64
CA THR A 47 12.56 23.60 2.09
C THR A 47 13.70 22.72 1.58
N THR A 48 13.39 21.48 1.19
CA THR A 48 14.36 20.57 0.58
C THR A 48 14.74 21.00 -0.84
N ASP A 49 16.02 20.84 -1.16
CA ASP A 49 16.59 20.98 -2.51
C ASP A 49 16.66 19.65 -3.26
N LYS A 50 16.04 18.59 -2.70
CA LYS A 50 16.07 17.22 -3.22
C LYS A 50 14.67 16.70 -3.50
N ILE A 51 14.61 15.83 -4.50
CA ILE A 51 13.41 15.11 -4.93
C ILE A 51 13.75 13.63 -5.11
N ILE A 52 12.73 12.78 -5.07
CA ILE A 52 12.84 11.36 -5.37
C ILE A 52 12.65 11.18 -6.87
N GLY A 53 13.58 10.48 -7.52
CA GLY A 53 13.58 10.19 -8.95
C GLY A 53 13.07 8.78 -9.24
N PHE A 54 11.79 8.65 -9.59
CA PHE A 54 11.22 7.36 -10.03
C PHE A 54 11.17 7.18 -11.56
N TYR A 55 11.55 8.20 -12.34
CA TYR A 55 11.53 8.13 -13.82
C TYR A 55 12.61 7.22 -14.40
N VAL A 56 13.73 7.04 -13.68
CA VAL A 56 14.83 6.16 -14.06
C VAL A 56 15.24 5.41 -12.81
N GLY A 57 15.31 4.08 -12.84
CA GLY A 57 15.72 3.24 -11.69
C GLY A 57 14.57 2.46 -11.05
N PRO A 58 14.64 2.19 -9.73
CA PRO A 58 13.55 1.53 -9.01
C PRO A 58 12.23 2.23 -9.27
N GLN A 59 11.20 1.46 -9.63
CA GLN A 59 9.88 2.01 -9.94
C GLN A 59 9.17 2.38 -8.64
N LEU A 60 8.37 3.45 -8.68
CA LEU A 60 7.57 3.90 -7.53
C LEU A 60 6.79 2.75 -6.90
N GLU A 61 6.11 1.94 -7.70
CA GLU A 61 5.31 0.80 -7.24
C GLU A 61 6.15 -0.22 -6.47
N THR A 62 7.35 -0.53 -6.96
CA THR A 62 8.28 -1.45 -6.30
C THR A 62 8.73 -0.88 -4.96
N VAL A 63 9.17 0.38 -4.93
CA VAL A 63 9.66 1.04 -3.70
C VAL A 63 8.55 1.12 -2.65
N LEU A 64 7.32 1.45 -3.05
CA LEU A 64 6.17 1.49 -2.14
C LEU A 64 5.78 0.11 -1.63
N THR A 65 5.78 -0.90 -2.51
CA THR A 65 5.47 -2.28 -2.11
C THR A 65 6.52 -2.82 -1.14
N ASP A 66 7.80 -2.53 -1.38
CA ASP A 66 8.90 -2.92 -0.49
C ASP A 66 8.83 -2.20 0.86
N ALA A 67 8.54 -0.89 0.85
CA ALA A 67 8.33 -0.12 2.07
C ALA A 67 7.20 -0.71 2.93
N CYS A 68 6.04 -0.96 2.33
CA CYS A 68 4.91 -1.50 3.07
C CYS A 68 5.11 -2.95 3.50
N ALA A 69 5.76 -3.79 2.69
CA ALA A 69 6.12 -5.14 3.09
C ALA A 69 7.10 -5.17 4.28
N ALA A 70 7.96 -4.15 4.44
CA ALA A 70 8.84 -4.01 5.58
C ALA A 70 8.12 -3.51 6.85
N MET A 71 7.06 -2.71 6.70
CA MET A 71 6.31 -2.14 7.83
C MET A 71 5.14 -3.02 8.31
N MET A 72 4.71 -3.98 7.50
CA MET A 72 3.57 -4.85 7.80
C MET A 72 4.00 -6.29 8.11
N PRO A 73 3.16 -7.07 8.80
CA PRO A 73 3.40 -8.51 8.98
C PRO A 73 3.53 -9.23 7.64
N ALA A 74 4.37 -10.25 7.57
CA ALA A 74 4.70 -10.94 6.32
C ALA A 74 3.46 -11.52 5.59
N CYS A 75 2.44 -11.91 6.35
CA CYS A 75 1.16 -12.40 5.80
C CYS A 75 0.31 -11.34 5.10
N ALA A 76 0.62 -10.04 5.24
CA ALA A 76 0.03 -8.98 4.44
C ALA A 76 0.52 -9.04 2.96
N TYR A 77 1.65 -9.70 2.71
CA TYR A 77 2.27 -9.87 1.39
C TYR A 77 2.57 -11.35 1.12
N PRO A 78 1.54 -12.20 0.95
CA PRO A 78 1.70 -13.65 0.85
C PRO A 78 2.58 -14.10 -0.32
N ASP A 79 2.59 -13.35 -1.42
CA ASP A 79 3.41 -13.64 -2.61
C ASP A 79 4.93 -13.51 -2.34
N ARG A 80 5.32 -12.93 -1.20
CA ARG A 80 6.72 -12.79 -0.75
C ARG A 80 7.13 -13.89 0.21
N LEU A 81 6.24 -14.82 0.57
CA LEU A 81 6.52 -15.89 1.50
C LEU A 81 7.14 -17.10 0.80
N ALA A 82 7.87 -17.91 1.56
CA ALA A 82 8.38 -19.18 1.07
C ALA A 82 7.23 -20.13 0.70
N ASN A 83 7.44 -20.97 -0.32
CA ASN A 83 6.47 -21.99 -0.72
C ASN A 83 6.10 -22.88 0.48
N GLY A 84 4.79 -23.01 0.73
CA GLY A 84 4.25 -23.81 1.83
C GLY A 84 3.99 -23.04 3.13
N THR A 85 4.32 -21.75 3.21
CA THR A 85 3.87 -20.90 4.33
C THR A 85 2.36 -20.68 4.25
N MET A 86 1.65 -20.93 5.34
CA MET A 86 0.21 -20.70 5.45
C MET A 86 -0.07 -19.48 6.32
N CYS A 87 -0.85 -18.55 5.77
CA CYS A 87 -1.39 -17.41 6.50
C CYS A 87 -2.88 -17.62 6.75
N VAL A 88 -3.33 -17.27 7.95
CA VAL A 88 -4.77 -17.07 8.18
C VAL A 88 -5.19 -15.88 7.32
N GLN A 89 -6.35 -15.96 6.66
CA GLN A 89 -6.89 -14.83 5.90
C GLN A 89 -7.23 -13.69 6.86
N VAL A 90 -6.31 -12.75 7.00
CA VAL A 90 -6.42 -11.54 7.80
C VAL A 90 -6.12 -10.36 6.88
N MET A 91 -7.08 -9.45 6.76
CA MET A 91 -6.96 -8.25 5.92
C MET A 91 -6.59 -7.01 6.75
N ASP A 92 -6.96 -7.02 8.03
CA ASP A 92 -6.74 -5.94 9.00
C ASP A 92 -5.61 -6.33 9.96
N TRP A 93 -4.54 -5.54 10.00
CA TRP A 93 -3.39 -5.75 10.86
C TRP A 93 -3.34 -4.68 11.94
N PRO A 94 -2.81 -4.95 13.14
CA PRO A 94 -2.67 -3.92 14.16
C PRO A 94 -1.59 -2.89 13.78
N LEU A 95 -1.83 -1.64 14.16
CA LEU A 95 -0.93 -0.48 14.01
C LEU A 95 -0.71 0.15 15.40
N ASP A 96 -0.08 -0.61 16.28
CA ASP A 96 0.04 -0.28 17.72
C ASP A 96 1.15 0.71 18.03
N GLU A 97 2.14 0.81 17.14
CA GLU A 97 3.35 1.61 17.30
C GLU A 97 3.75 2.27 15.99
N PRO A 98 4.56 3.34 16.03
CA PRO A 98 5.16 3.90 14.83
C PRO A 98 5.92 2.84 14.04
N LYS A 99 5.68 2.78 12.74
CA LYS A 99 6.40 1.91 11.80
C LYS A 99 7.22 2.76 10.85
N CYS A 100 8.38 2.27 10.46
CA CYS A 100 9.14 2.90 9.39
C CYS A 100 9.91 1.87 8.58
N SER A 101 10.27 2.26 7.36
CA SER A 101 11.19 1.52 6.52
C SER A 101 12.01 2.50 5.68
N THR A 102 13.27 2.19 5.46
CA THR A 102 14.15 2.94 4.58
C THR A 102 14.36 2.12 3.31
N GLN A 103 14.07 2.73 2.17
CA GLN A 103 14.18 2.10 0.86
C GLN A 103 15.18 2.84 -0.01
N SER A 104 16.00 2.10 -0.73
CA SER A 104 16.86 2.69 -1.75
C SER A 104 16.03 3.15 -2.94
N ALA A 105 16.17 4.43 -3.28
CA ALA A 105 15.58 5.04 -4.46
C ALA A 105 16.56 6.07 -5.03
N ASN A 106 16.40 6.45 -6.28
CA ASN A 106 17.21 7.54 -6.80
C ASN A 106 16.76 8.86 -6.17
N VAL A 107 17.73 9.63 -5.71
CA VAL A 107 17.53 11.00 -5.23
C VAL A 107 18.19 11.95 -6.21
N GLU A 108 17.49 13.03 -6.52
CA GLU A 108 17.94 14.03 -7.49
C GLU A 108 17.86 15.43 -6.88
N THR A 109 18.71 16.35 -7.35
CA THR A 109 18.53 17.78 -7.08
C THR A 109 17.32 18.31 -7.84
N LEU A 110 16.85 19.52 -7.49
CA LEU A 110 15.75 20.19 -8.20
C LEU A 110 16.04 20.47 -9.70
N GLU A 111 17.29 20.36 -10.13
CA GLU A 111 17.72 20.47 -11.53
C GLU A 111 17.74 19.11 -12.25
N GLY A 112 17.42 18.01 -11.57
CA GLY A 112 17.39 16.65 -12.11
C GLY A 112 18.74 15.93 -12.09
N ASN A 113 19.72 16.43 -11.31
CA ASN A 113 21.00 15.74 -11.17
C ASN A 113 20.91 14.65 -10.10
N LYS A 114 21.25 13.41 -10.47
CA LYS A 114 21.32 12.30 -9.52
C LYS A 114 22.41 12.53 -8.47
N ILE A 115 22.07 12.25 -7.22
CA ILE A 115 22.97 12.32 -6.07
C ILE A 115 22.94 11.00 -5.30
N SER A 116 24.11 10.56 -4.83
CA SER A 116 24.29 9.33 -4.04
C SER A 116 24.40 9.62 -2.55
N GLY A 117 24.30 8.59 -1.70
CA GLY A 117 24.39 8.75 -0.25
C GLY A 117 23.05 9.05 0.41
N TRP A 118 21.93 8.79 -0.28
CA TRP A 118 20.59 9.13 0.16
C TRP A 118 19.61 7.98 -0.11
N ASP A 119 18.77 7.70 0.87
CA ASP A 119 17.64 6.78 0.78
C ASP A 119 16.31 7.52 1.03
N VAL A 120 15.20 6.82 0.84
CA VAL A 120 13.85 7.33 1.13
C VAL A 120 13.28 6.59 2.33
N LYS A 121 12.97 7.33 3.39
CA LYS A 121 12.33 6.81 4.59
C LYS A 121 10.83 7.01 4.52
N PHE A 122 10.09 5.91 4.68
CA PHE A 122 8.64 5.86 4.82
C PHE A 122 8.32 5.62 6.28
N SER A 123 7.47 6.47 6.87
CA SER A 123 7.08 6.34 8.27
C SER A 123 5.57 6.45 8.42
N VAL A 124 5.01 5.68 9.35
CA VAL A 124 3.60 5.70 9.74
C VAL A 124 3.54 5.89 11.23
N THR A 125 2.95 7.00 11.67
CA THR A 125 2.76 7.33 13.09
C THR A 125 1.27 7.25 13.42
N PRO A 126 0.84 6.26 14.21
CA PRO A 126 -0.53 6.19 14.70
C PRO A 126 -0.94 7.49 15.41
N ALA A 127 -2.22 7.85 15.35
CA ALA A 127 -2.73 8.96 16.15
C ALA A 127 -2.43 8.70 17.64
N ALA A 128 -1.99 9.73 18.37
CA ALA A 128 -1.81 9.63 19.80
C ALA A 128 -3.19 9.44 20.47
N HIS A 129 -3.59 8.19 20.71
CA HIS A 129 -4.79 7.88 21.47
C HIS A 129 -4.58 8.26 22.94
N ALA A 130 -4.80 9.53 23.26
CA ALA A 130 -5.10 9.93 24.62
C ALA A 130 -6.48 9.33 24.98
N LYS A 131 -6.47 8.12 25.57
CA LYS A 131 -7.59 7.51 26.31
C LYS A 131 -8.73 6.84 25.51
N SER A 132 -8.45 5.90 24.62
CA SER A 132 -9.38 4.77 24.46
C SER A 132 -8.65 3.54 23.95
N SER A 133 -9.03 2.40 24.53
CA SER A 133 -8.55 1.04 24.27
C SER A 133 -8.96 0.50 22.89
N GLN A 134 -8.95 1.34 21.85
CA GLN A 134 -9.25 0.91 20.48
C GLN A 134 -7.94 0.62 19.78
N GLU A 135 -7.68 -0.68 19.60
CA GLU A 135 -6.62 -1.17 18.73
C GLU A 135 -6.85 -0.62 17.32
N LEU A 136 -5.83 0.06 16.80
CA LEU A 136 -5.84 0.66 15.48
C LEU A 136 -5.51 -0.41 14.46
N PHE A 137 -6.31 -0.55 13.42
CA PHE A 137 -6.04 -1.51 12.35
C PHE A 137 -5.86 -0.82 11.00
N TRP A 138 -4.98 -1.39 10.18
CA TRP A 138 -4.69 -0.96 8.82
C TRP A 138 -4.54 -2.15 7.88
N THR A 139 -4.80 -1.92 6.60
CA THR A 139 -4.67 -2.90 5.53
C THR A 139 -3.42 -2.64 4.69
N ALA A 140 -3.03 -3.61 3.86
CA ALA A 140 -1.97 -3.41 2.88
C ALA A 140 -2.30 -2.29 1.88
N GLN A 141 -3.60 -2.13 1.57
CA GLN A 141 -4.11 -1.07 0.72
C GLN A 141 -3.98 0.30 1.39
N ASP A 142 -4.19 0.40 2.71
CA ASP A 142 -3.98 1.66 3.44
C ASP A 142 -2.50 2.05 3.45
N CYS A 143 -1.60 1.09 3.72
CA CYS A 143 -0.17 1.37 3.69
C CYS A 143 0.26 1.90 2.32
N TYR A 144 -0.06 1.17 1.26
CA TYR A 144 0.33 1.55 -0.09
C TYR A 144 -0.37 2.84 -0.54
N GLY A 145 -1.68 2.91 -0.31
CA GLY A 145 -2.56 3.94 -0.85
C GLY A 145 -2.21 5.33 -0.36
N TYR A 146 -1.93 5.52 0.93
CA TYR A 146 -1.60 6.86 1.45
C TYR A 146 -0.25 7.38 0.91
N PHE A 147 0.76 6.52 0.84
CA PHE A 147 2.04 6.91 0.23
C PHE A 147 1.92 7.14 -1.28
N ALA A 148 1.21 6.26 -1.99
CA ALA A 148 0.97 6.41 -3.43
C ALA A 148 0.19 7.70 -3.71
N TYR A 149 -0.87 7.97 -2.96
CA TYR A 149 -1.67 9.19 -3.10
C TYR A 149 -0.80 10.44 -2.93
N MET A 150 0.03 10.48 -1.88
CA MET A 150 0.92 11.62 -1.65
C MET A 150 1.97 11.76 -2.75
N LEU A 151 2.58 10.68 -3.23
CA LEU A 151 3.66 10.77 -4.22
C LEU A 151 3.15 10.96 -5.65
N GLN A 152 1.95 10.49 -6.00
CA GLN A 152 1.43 10.51 -7.38
C GLN A 152 0.59 11.75 -7.69
N ASN A 153 0.06 12.44 -6.67
CA ASN A 153 -0.76 13.64 -6.88
C ASN A 153 0.07 14.91 -6.72
N MET A 154 -0.26 15.94 -7.50
CA MET A 154 0.34 17.26 -7.38
C MET A 154 -0.21 18.03 -6.18
N GLU A 155 0.45 19.11 -5.77
CA GLU A 155 -0.09 20.01 -4.75
C GLU A 155 -1.45 20.61 -5.19
N PRO A 156 -2.42 20.77 -4.27
CA PRO A 156 -2.32 20.54 -2.81
C PRO A 156 -2.58 19.10 -2.35
N GLU A 157 -3.00 18.19 -3.22
CA GLU A 157 -3.39 16.82 -2.86
C GLU A 157 -2.21 15.92 -2.50
N GLY A 158 -1.06 16.13 -3.15
CA GLY A 158 0.17 15.39 -2.89
C GLY A 158 1.41 16.23 -3.15
N CYS A 159 2.57 15.57 -3.14
CA CYS A 159 3.88 16.18 -3.26
C CYS A 159 4.55 15.90 -4.59
N HIS A 160 3.81 15.46 -5.60
CA HIS A 160 4.32 15.41 -6.96
C HIS A 160 4.50 16.82 -7.52
N THR A 161 5.63 17.06 -8.18
CA THR A 161 5.93 18.33 -8.85
C THR A 161 6.33 18.07 -10.29
N GLN A 162 6.38 19.12 -11.11
CA GLN A 162 6.92 19.00 -12.47
C GLN A 162 8.39 18.57 -12.51
N LYS A 163 9.13 18.75 -11.41
CA LYS A 163 10.54 18.38 -11.30
C LYS A 163 10.74 16.93 -10.87
N GLY A 164 9.75 16.34 -10.21
CA GLY A 164 9.80 14.98 -9.68
C GLY A 164 8.98 14.83 -8.41
N PHE A 165 9.29 13.80 -7.63
CA PHE A 165 8.48 13.39 -6.48
C PHE A 165 9.03 14.04 -5.21
N GLY A 166 8.29 14.97 -4.62
CA GLY A 166 8.66 15.64 -3.38
C GLY A 166 8.45 14.76 -2.14
N ILE A 167 8.82 15.30 -0.99
CA ILE A 167 8.64 14.68 0.32
C ILE A 167 7.66 15.49 1.17
N GLY A 168 7.15 14.88 2.24
CA GLY A 168 6.11 15.48 3.06
C GLY A 168 5.37 14.46 3.90
N ASP A 169 4.23 14.87 4.40
CA ASP A 169 3.32 14.01 5.15
C ASP A 169 1.87 14.13 4.67
N ILE A 170 1.10 13.07 4.88
CA ILE A 170 -0.36 13.09 4.81
C ILE A 170 -0.92 12.66 6.16
N THR A 171 -1.71 13.55 6.78
CA THR A 171 -2.49 13.27 7.98
C THR A 171 -3.85 12.73 7.56
N VAL A 172 -4.19 11.54 8.02
CA VAL A 172 -5.48 10.91 7.74
C VAL A 172 -6.61 11.67 8.43
N GLY A 173 -7.65 11.99 7.67
CA GLY A 173 -8.83 12.72 8.18
C GLY A 173 -10.10 11.89 8.27
N GLY A 174 -11.18 12.58 8.61
CA GLY A 174 -12.54 12.03 8.65
C GLY A 174 -12.79 11.15 9.89
N ASP A 175 -13.89 10.41 9.84
CA ASP A 175 -14.30 9.48 10.90
C ASP A 175 -13.85 8.03 10.60
N ASN A 176 -12.74 7.88 9.87
CA ASN A 176 -12.19 6.56 9.58
C ASN A 176 -11.39 6.02 10.79
N ARG A 177 -11.08 4.72 10.77
CA ARG A 177 -10.31 4.10 11.86
C ARG A 177 -8.92 4.71 12.00
N LEU A 178 -8.30 5.10 10.89
CA LEU A 178 -6.95 5.67 10.83
C LEU A 178 -6.89 7.17 11.15
N ALA A 179 -7.98 7.81 11.56
CA ALA A 179 -8.05 9.26 11.72
C ALA A 179 -6.95 9.79 12.65
N GLY A 180 -6.20 10.79 12.18
CA GLY A 180 -5.05 11.37 12.86
C GLY A 180 -3.73 10.61 12.68
N THR A 181 -3.72 9.45 12.02
CA THR A 181 -2.50 8.75 11.64
C THR A 181 -1.75 9.59 10.61
N VAL A 182 -0.42 9.65 10.72
CA VAL A 182 0.43 10.43 9.82
C VAL A 182 1.31 9.48 9.01
N PHE A 183 1.20 9.56 7.69
CA PHE A 183 2.09 8.88 6.75
C PHE A 183 3.10 9.91 6.25
N LYS A 184 4.39 9.63 6.39
CA LYS A 184 5.46 10.57 6.09
C LYS A 184 6.50 9.94 5.18
N VAL A 185 6.95 10.72 4.19
CA VAL A 185 8.07 10.37 3.31
C VAL A 185 9.17 11.40 3.53
N GLU A 186 10.40 10.92 3.66
CA GLU A 186 11.59 11.75 3.87
C GLU A 186 12.74 11.25 3.00
N ILE A 187 13.64 12.16 2.62
CA ILE A 187 14.95 11.80 2.06
C ILE A 187 15.94 11.85 3.23
N VAL A 188 16.62 10.75 3.48
CA VAL A 188 17.56 10.58 4.60
C VAL A 188 18.93 10.18 4.08
N ALA A 189 20.00 10.48 4.83
CA ALA A 189 21.33 9.99 4.47
C ALA A 189 21.36 8.46 4.61
N GLU A 190 22.05 7.79 3.67
CA GLU A 190 22.26 6.33 3.73
C GLU A 190 22.84 5.92 5.10
N GLY A 191 22.31 4.85 5.69
CA GLY A 191 22.75 4.34 7.00
C GLY A 191 22.18 5.07 8.22
N THR A 192 21.15 5.90 8.03
CA THR A 192 20.40 6.54 9.13
C THR A 192 19.10 5.77 9.38
N ASP A 193 19.05 4.99 10.47
CA ASP A 193 17.82 4.34 10.96
C ASP A 193 17.02 5.25 11.90
#